data_AF-A0A1H4DUM4-F1
#
_entry.id   AF-A0A1H4DUM4-F1
#
_cell.length_a   1.000
_cell.length_b   1.000
_cell.length_c   1.000
_cell.angle_alpha   90.00
_cell.angle_beta   90.00
_cell.angle_gamma   90.00
#
_symmetry.space_group_name_H-M   'P 1'
#
loop_
_entity.id
_entity.type
_entity.pdbx_description
1 polymer ?
#
loop_
_entity_poly.entity_id
_entity_poly.type
_entity_poly.pdbx_seq_one_letter_code
_entity_poly.pdbx_strand_id
1 'polypeptide(L)'
;MDDSLRRKSSTELVLEAVADLHAKEQLATRDTIAEVTGLKKTIVDDRLKVLVNDERIHRVRDGVFVPVVKHPPARAISHTMLPDGMCKLEVGDDVLMLTPREQRMLGVMLTGTAMQFSQIEAGHQSAVLASGINERVLRLERMASAAANEASGDRAKRDLRAIASSASAEPT
;
A
#
# COMPACT_ATOMS: atom_id res chain seq x y z
N MET A 1 -38.84 -10.55 18.73
CA MET A 1 -39.27 -9.96 17.44
C MET A 1 -38.02 -9.93 16.57
N ASP A 2 -37.50 -11.08 16.15
CA ASP A 2 -37.78 -11.76 14.87
C ASP A 2 -37.55 -10.87 13.63
N ASP A 3 -36.29 -10.76 13.22
CA ASP A 3 -35.85 -10.29 11.89
C ASP A 3 -34.99 -11.36 11.19
N SER A 4 -35.09 -12.62 11.64
CA SER A 4 -34.20 -13.73 11.23
C SER A 4 -34.63 -14.45 9.94
N LEU A 5 -35.67 -13.99 9.25
CA LEU A 5 -36.18 -14.62 8.03
C LEU A 5 -36.35 -13.65 6.85
N ARG A 6 -35.60 -12.54 6.82
CA ARG A 6 -35.34 -11.88 5.53
C ARG A 6 -34.50 -12.85 4.69
N ARG A 7 -35.12 -13.41 3.65
CA ARG A 7 -34.44 -14.25 2.64
C ARG A 7 -33.25 -13.45 2.11
N LYS A 8 -32.04 -13.75 2.60
CA LYS A 8 -30.81 -13.04 2.24
C LYS A 8 -30.73 -12.91 0.72
N SER A 9 -30.49 -11.70 0.24
CA SER A 9 -30.35 -11.46 -1.20
C SER A 9 -29.16 -12.26 -1.73
N SER A 10 -29.20 -12.68 -3.00
CA SER A 10 -28.06 -13.33 -3.64
C SER A 10 -26.79 -12.48 -3.55
N THR A 11 -26.91 -11.15 -3.48
CA THR A 11 -25.78 -10.24 -3.26
C THR A 11 -25.20 -10.36 -1.85
N GLU A 12 -26.05 -10.51 -0.83
CA GLU A 12 -25.62 -10.66 0.57
C GLU A 12 -24.98 -12.02 0.81
N LEU A 13 -25.53 -13.07 0.22
CA LEU A 13 -24.97 -14.43 0.29
C LEU A 13 -23.56 -14.49 -0.32
N VAL A 14 -23.34 -13.83 -1.45
CA VAL A 14 -22.01 -13.77 -2.09
C VAL A 14 -21.03 -12.98 -1.21
N LEU A 15 -21.46 -11.87 -0.61
CA LEU A 15 -20.59 -11.10 0.28
C LEU A 15 -20.21 -11.89 1.55
N GLU A 16 -21.18 -12.56 2.16
CA GLU A 16 -20.95 -13.40 3.34
C GLU A 16 -19.98 -14.53 3.01
N ALA A 17 -20.15 -15.21 1.87
CA ALA A 17 -19.22 -16.24 1.43
C ALA A 17 -17.79 -15.72 1.20
N VAL A 18 -17.65 -14.51 0.63
CA VAL A 18 -16.33 -13.86 0.50
C VAL A 18 -15.72 -13.55 1.87
N ALA A 19 -16.52 -13.04 2.80
CA ALA A 19 -16.07 -12.75 4.17
C ALA A 19 -15.66 -14.01 4.92
N ASP A 20 -16.45 -15.08 4.83
CA ASP A 20 -16.19 -16.36 5.49
C ASP A 20 -14.95 -17.07 4.94
N LEU A 21 -14.79 -17.09 3.61
CA LEU A 21 -13.61 -17.67 2.96
C LEU A 21 -12.35 -16.89 3.37
N HIS A 22 -12.43 -15.55 3.39
CA HIS A 22 -11.34 -14.71 3.84
C HIS A 22 -11.00 -14.90 5.32
N ALA A 23 -12.01 -15.00 6.20
CA ALA A 23 -11.82 -15.25 7.64
C ALA A 23 -11.18 -16.61 7.93
N LYS A 24 -11.37 -17.60 7.04
CA LYS A 24 -10.74 -18.92 7.09
C LYS A 24 -9.38 -18.97 6.37
N GLU A 25 -8.85 -17.82 5.92
CA GLU A 25 -7.62 -17.71 5.13
C GLU A 25 -7.65 -18.51 3.82
N GLN A 26 -8.85 -18.76 3.28
CA GLN A 26 -9.06 -19.47 2.02
C GLN A 26 -9.22 -18.49 0.85
N LEU A 27 -8.83 -18.93 -0.35
CA LEU A 27 -8.98 -18.13 -1.56
C LEU A 27 -10.46 -18.01 -1.95
N ALA A 28 -11.01 -16.80 -1.81
CA ALA A 28 -12.34 -16.48 -2.33
C ALA A 28 -12.26 -16.20 -3.83
N THR A 29 -12.33 -17.27 -4.62
CA THR A 29 -12.40 -17.22 -6.07
C THR A 29 -13.82 -17.41 -6.54
N ARG A 30 -14.09 -17.08 -7.80
CA ARG A 30 -15.40 -17.33 -8.43
C ARG A 30 -15.91 -18.76 -8.20
N ASP A 31 -15.01 -19.74 -8.30
CA ASP A 31 -15.36 -21.15 -8.21
C ASP A 31 -15.67 -21.55 -6.77
N THR A 32 -14.81 -21.17 -5.81
CA THR A 32 -15.04 -21.48 -4.39
C THR A 32 -16.27 -20.77 -3.84
N ILE A 33 -16.53 -19.54 -4.29
CA ILE A 33 -17.75 -18.79 -3.92
C ILE A 33 -19.00 -19.49 -4.48
N ALA A 34 -18.97 -19.96 -5.73
CA ALA A 34 -20.10 -20.69 -6.32
C ALA A 34 -20.38 -22.01 -5.61
N GLU A 35 -19.33 -22.73 -5.19
CA GLU A 35 -19.44 -23.97 -4.41
C GLU A 35 -20.04 -23.72 -3.03
N VAL A 36 -19.54 -22.71 -2.30
CA VAL A 36 -20.01 -22.39 -0.95
C VAL A 36 -21.45 -21.83 -0.96
N THR A 37 -21.78 -20.99 -1.93
CA THR A 37 -23.12 -20.38 -2.02
C THR A 37 -24.16 -21.25 -2.73
N GLY A 38 -23.74 -22.28 -3.48
CA GLY A 38 -24.60 -23.08 -4.33
C GLY A 38 -25.21 -22.32 -5.52
N LEU A 39 -24.76 -21.09 -5.78
CA LEU A 39 -25.27 -20.24 -6.86
C LEU A 39 -24.60 -20.58 -8.19
N LYS A 40 -25.34 -20.38 -9.29
CA LYS A 40 -24.75 -20.48 -10.63
C LYS A 40 -23.65 -19.43 -10.79
N LYS A 41 -22.53 -19.83 -11.39
CA LYS A 41 -21.36 -18.95 -11.60
C LYS A 41 -21.71 -17.61 -12.29
N THR A 42 -22.67 -17.61 -13.22
CA THR A 42 -23.16 -16.38 -13.86
C THR A 42 -23.79 -15.39 -12.88
N ILE A 43 -24.52 -15.88 -11.88
CA ILE A 43 -25.12 -15.05 -10.83
C ILE A 43 -24.01 -14.53 -9.91
N VAL A 44 -23.05 -15.39 -9.54
CA VAL A 44 -21.89 -15.00 -8.73
C VAL A 44 -21.10 -13.88 -9.41
N ASP A 45 -20.81 -14.00 -10.71
CA ASP A 45 -20.09 -12.96 -11.47
C ASP A 45 -20.82 -11.62 -11.46
N ASP A 46 -22.14 -11.65 -11.66
CA ASP A 46 -22.98 -10.45 -11.62
C ASP A 46 -22.98 -9.80 -10.23
N ARG A 47 -23.12 -10.59 -9.17
CA ARG A 47 -23.09 -10.08 -7.79
C ARG A 47 -21.70 -9.57 -7.39
N LEU A 48 -20.62 -10.23 -7.82
CA LEU A 48 -19.26 -9.79 -7.58
C LEU A 48 -18.99 -8.43 -8.25
N LYS A 49 -19.48 -8.21 -9.47
CA LYS A 49 -19.39 -6.90 -10.13
C LYS A 49 -20.09 -5.80 -9.32
N VAL A 50 -21.31 -6.07 -8.85
CA VAL A 50 -22.06 -5.14 -8.00
C VAL A 50 -21.30 -4.85 -6.70
N LEU A 51 -20.81 -5.88 -6.00
CA LEU A 51 -20.09 -5.71 -4.74
C LEU A 51 -18.74 -4.98 -4.89
N VAL A 52 -18.06 -5.13 -6.04
CA VAL A 52 -16.86 -4.36 -6.37
C VAL A 52 -17.22 -2.90 -6.62
N ASN A 53 -18.28 -2.64 -7.40
CA ASN A 53 -18.75 -1.29 -7.66
C ASN A 53 -19.23 -0.56 -6.39
N ASP A 54 -19.85 -1.30 -5.47
CA ASP A 54 -20.32 -0.79 -4.18
C ASP A 54 -19.19 -0.68 -3.12
N GLU A 55 -17.94 -0.96 -3.50
CA GLU A 55 -16.76 -0.93 -2.61
C GLU A 55 -16.93 -1.79 -1.35
N ARG A 56 -17.63 -2.92 -1.47
CA ARG A 56 -17.82 -3.89 -0.39
C ARG A 56 -16.80 -5.03 -0.45
N ILE A 57 -16.24 -5.27 -1.63
CA ILE A 57 -15.13 -6.22 -1.85
C ILE A 57 -14.10 -5.58 -2.81
N HIS A 58 -12.85 -6.00 -2.71
CA HIS A 58 -11.81 -5.66 -3.68
C HIS A 58 -11.21 -6.90 -4.32
N ARG A 59 -10.80 -6.77 -5.59
CA ARG A 59 -10.08 -7.82 -6.32
C ARG A 59 -8.58 -7.59 -6.15
N VAL A 60 -7.90 -8.49 -5.44
CA VAL A 60 -6.47 -8.34 -5.11
C VAL A 60 -5.58 -8.83 -6.25
N ARG A 61 -5.94 -9.97 -6.86
CA ARG A 61 -5.26 -10.60 -7.99
C ARG A 61 -6.28 -11.32 -8.87
N ASP A 62 -5.85 -11.91 -9.97
CA ASP A 62 -6.73 -12.52 -10.97
C ASP A 62 -7.73 -13.53 -10.39
N GLY A 63 -8.96 -13.05 -10.17
CA GLY A 63 -10.06 -13.86 -9.66
C GLY A 63 -10.12 -14.04 -8.15
N VAL A 64 -9.26 -13.38 -7.36
CA VAL A 64 -9.27 -13.45 -5.88
C VAL A 64 -9.89 -12.18 -5.30
N PHE A 65 -10.97 -12.37 -4.54
CA PHE A 65 -11.73 -11.29 -3.90
C PHE A 65 -11.48 -11.28 -2.39
N VAL A 66 -11.40 -10.09 -1.81
CA VAL A 66 -11.31 -9.91 -0.36
C VAL A 66 -12.39 -8.94 0.09
N PRO A 67 -13.02 -9.16 1.26
CA PRO A 67 -13.97 -8.21 1.80
C PRO A 67 -13.26 -6.90 2.12
N VAL A 68 -13.90 -5.78 1.80
CA VAL A 68 -13.50 -4.51 2.40
C VAL A 68 -13.99 -4.55 3.83
N VAL A 69 -13.08 -4.80 4.77
CA VAL A 69 -13.40 -4.78 6.20
C VAL A 69 -13.75 -3.34 6.57
N LYS A 70 -15.04 -3.01 6.51
CA LYS A 70 -15.57 -1.75 7.05
C LYS A 70 -15.62 -1.90 8.55
N HIS A 71 -14.52 -1.56 9.22
CA HIS A 71 -14.56 -1.31 10.64
C HIS A 71 -15.59 -0.21 10.92
N PRO A 72 -16.34 -0.28 12.03
CA PRO A 72 -17.06 0.89 12.53
C PRO A 72 -16.12 2.10 12.56
N PRO A 73 -16.64 3.32 12.38
CA PRO A 73 -15.80 4.52 12.42
C PRO A 73 -14.97 4.51 13.70
N ALA A 74 -13.71 4.94 13.59
CA ALA A 74 -12.82 5.01 14.74
C ALA A 74 -13.49 5.82 15.85
N ARG A 75 -13.66 5.18 17.01
CA ARG A 75 -14.15 5.86 18.21
C ARG A 75 -13.07 6.80 18.71
N ALA A 76 -13.46 7.87 19.41
CA ALA A 76 -12.49 8.73 20.07
C ALA A 76 -11.70 7.90 21.10
N ILE A 77 -10.37 7.97 21.02
CA ILE A 77 -9.48 7.28 21.95
C ILE A 77 -8.71 8.34 22.72
N SER A 78 -8.75 8.26 24.05
CA SER A 78 -7.96 9.13 24.93
C SER A 78 -7.16 8.28 25.91
N HIS A 79 -5.95 8.74 26.24
CA HIS A 79 -5.10 8.12 27.25
C HIS A 79 -4.58 9.19 28.19
N THR A 80 -4.99 9.13 29.45
CA THR A 80 -4.70 10.14 30.48
C THR A 80 -3.90 9.53 31.63
N MET A 81 -2.76 10.13 31.94
CA MET A 81 -1.98 9.79 33.14
C MET A 81 -2.54 10.52 34.36
N LEU A 82 -2.78 9.79 35.45
CA LEU A 82 -3.22 10.35 36.72
C LEU A 82 -2.03 10.66 37.63
N PRO A 83 -2.16 11.59 38.59
CA PRO A 83 -1.07 11.97 39.49
C PRO A 83 -0.52 10.83 40.37
N ASP A 84 -1.30 9.80 40.61
CA ASP A 84 -0.93 8.61 41.39
C ASP A 84 -0.20 7.54 40.54
N GLY A 85 0.00 7.80 39.25
CA GLY A 85 0.64 6.90 38.30
C GLY A 85 -0.29 5.88 37.65
N MET A 86 -1.58 5.84 38.02
CA MET A 86 -2.58 5.10 37.26
C MET A 86 -2.86 5.78 35.92
N CYS A 87 -3.53 5.10 35.00
CA CYS A 87 -3.98 5.74 33.77
C CYS A 87 -5.43 5.40 33.42
N LYS A 88 -6.06 6.32 32.69
CA LYS A 88 -7.38 6.16 32.08
C LYS A 88 -7.22 5.96 30.59
N LEU A 89 -7.70 4.83 30.08
CA LEU A 89 -7.84 4.57 28.65
C LEU A 89 -9.33 4.61 28.30
N GLU A 90 -9.71 5.52 27.41
CA GLU A 90 -11.09 5.73 26.99
C GLU A 90 -11.21 5.39 25.51
N VAL A 91 -12.24 4.62 25.13
CA VAL A 91 -12.54 4.25 23.73
C VAL A 91 -14.04 4.39 23.50
N GLY A 92 -14.47 5.56 23.02
CA GLY A 92 -15.89 5.91 23.01
C GLY A 92 -16.43 5.97 24.43
N ASP A 93 -17.44 5.16 24.74
CA ASP A 93 -18.08 5.11 26.07
C ASP A 93 -17.37 4.16 27.06
N ASP A 94 -16.44 3.33 26.57
CA ASP A 94 -15.70 2.39 27.40
C ASP A 94 -14.55 3.08 28.11
N VAL A 95 -14.49 2.98 29.44
CA VAL A 95 -13.42 3.55 30.27
C VAL A 95 -12.73 2.46 31.07
N LEU A 96 -11.42 2.32 30.87
CA LEU A 96 -10.55 1.42 31.61
C LEU A 96 -9.64 2.22 32.55
N MET A 97 -9.70 1.90 33.84
CA MET A 97 -8.75 2.36 34.85
C MET A 97 -7.64 1.32 34.96
N LEU A 98 -6.43 1.67 34.53
CA LEU A 98 -5.30 0.76 34.53
C LEU A 98 -4.33 1.12 35.64
N THR A 99 -3.83 0.09 36.32
CA THR A 99 -2.65 0.21 37.18
C THR A 99 -1.40 0.42 36.32
N PRO A 100 -0.30 0.95 36.90
CA PRO A 100 0.97 1.09 36.18
C PRO A 100 1.49 -0.23 35.58
N ARG A 101 1.16 -1.38 36.19
CA ARG A 101 1.57 -2.69 35.69
C ARG A 101 0.77 -3.09 34.45
N GLU A 102 -0.55 -2.94 34.48
CA GLU A 102 -1.43 -3.25 33.34
C GLU A 102 -1.13 -2.35 32.16
N GLN A 103 -0.89 -1.05 32.41
CA GLN A 103 -0.48 -0.10 31.37
C GLN A 103 0.80 -0.55 30.67
N ARG A 104 1.83 -1.01 31.41
CA ARG A 104 3.07 -1.52 30.82
C ARG A 104 2.83 -2.77 29.98
N MET A 105 2.01 -3.71 30.48
CA MET A 105 1.69 -4.93 29.73
C MET A 105 0.98 -4.61 28.42
N LEU A 106 -0.01 -3.70 28.47
CA LEU A 106 -0.71 -3.23 27.28
C LEU A 106 0.25 -2.54 26.30
N GLY A 107 1.15 -1.69 26.79
CA GLY A 107 2.17 -1.03 25.97
C GLY A 107 3.08 -2.02 25.24
N VAL A 108 3.53 -3.08 25.92
CA VAL A 108 4.34 -4.15 25.30
C VAL A 108 3.58 -4.84 24.18
N MET A 109 2.30 -5.17 24.39
CA MET A 109 1.46 -5.80 23.36
C MET A 109 1.28 -4.91 22.12
N LEU A 110 1.16 -3.60 22.31
CA LEU A 110 0.96 -2.64 21.23
C LEU A 110 2.24 -2.21 20.51
N THR A 111 3.42 -2.54 21.06
CA THR A 111 4.72 -2.13 20.50
C THR A 111 4.89 -2.63 19.07
N GLY A 112 4.48 -3.88 18.78
CA GLY A 112 4.59 -4.45 17.43
C GLY A 112 3.79 -3.65 16.39
N THR A 113 2.56 -3.26 16.73
CA THR A 113 1.71 -2.43 15.86
C THR A 113 2.31 -1.03 15.66
N ALA A 114 2.84 -0.42 16.73
CA ALA A 114 3.50 0.88 16.63
C ALA A 114 4.73 0.84 15.71
N MET A 115 5.54 -0.23 15.80
CA MET A 115 6.70 -0.42 14.91
C MET A 115 6.27 -0.61 13.45
N GLN A 116 5.22 -1.39 13.18
CA GLN A 116 4.70 -1.57 11.83
C GLN A 116 4.25 -0.24 11.22
N PHE A 117 3.51 0.58 11.97
CA PHE A 117 3.08 1.90 11.52
C PHE A 117 4.28 2.79 11.16
N SER A 118 5.28 2.85 12.05
CA SER A 118 6.51 3.62 11.81
C SER A 118 7.27 3.15 10.56
N GLN A 119 7.36 1.84 10.33
CA GLN A 119 8.01 1.28 9.15
C GLN A 119 7.27 1.60 7.85
N ILE A 120 5.94 1.59 7.85
CA ILE A 120 5.13 1.95 6.69
C ILE A 120 5.37 3.42 6.32
N GLU A 121 5.32 4.33 7.30
CA GLU A 121 5.59 5.75 7.06
C GLU A 121 7.03 5.98 6.56
N ALA A 122 8.01 5.33 7.19
CA ALA A 122 9.40 5.41 6.76
C ALA A 122 9.60 4.84 5.33
N GLY A 123 8.89 3.77 4.99
CA GLY A 123 8.87 3.19 3.65
C GLY A 123 8.32 4.17 2.61
N HIS A 124 7.20 4.85 2.92
CA HIS A 124 6.64 5.89 2.04
C HIS A 124 7.62 7.06 1.84
N GLN A 125 8.21 7.58 2.92
CA GLN A 125 9.20 8.66 2.83
C GLN A 125 10.42 8.24 2.00
N SER A 126 10.89 7.00 2.21
CA SER A 126 12.02 6.44 1.46
C SER A 126 11.71 6.30 -0.03
N ALA A 127 10.50 5.87 -0.40
CA ALA A 127 10.09 5.76 -1.80
C ALA A 127 10.05 7.13 -2.50
N VAL A 128 9.56 8.17 -1.83
CA VAL A 128 9.55 9.55 -2.34
C VAL A 128 10.98 10.07 -2.54
N LEU A 129 11.85 9.86 -1.56
CA LEU A 129 13.26 10.27 -1.65
C LEU A 129 14.01 9.51 -2.76
N ALA A 130 13.81 8.20 -2.88
CA ALA A 130 14.43 7.38 -3.91
C ALA A 130 14.03 7.82 -5.32
N SER A 131 12.75 8.15 -5.53
CA SER A 131 12.27 8.70 -6.80
C SER A 131 12.96 10.03 -7.14
N GLY A 132 13.03 10.96 -6.18
CA GLY A 132 13.71 12.24 -6.40
C GLY A 132 15.21 12.11 -6.64
N ILE A 133 15.89 11.16 -6.00
CA ILE A 133 17.30 10.84 -6.26
C ILE A 133 17.47 10.26 -7.66
N ASN A 134 16.61 9.31 -8.06
CA ASN A 134 16.71 8.67 -9.36
C ASN A 134 16.53 9.69 -10.51
N GLU A 135 15.60 10.63 -10.37
CA GLU A 135 15.44 11.74 -11.33
C GLU A 135 16.69 12.64 -11.44
N ARG A 136 17.36 12.91 -10.31
CA ARG A 136 18.60 13.70 -10.29
C ARG A 136 19.76 12.92 -10.90
N VAL A 137 19.89 11.63 -10.62
CA VAL A 137 20.91 10.76 -11.22
C VAL A 137 20.74 10.72 -12.75
N LEU A 138 19.51 10.48 -13.24
CA LEU A 138 19.22 10.50 -14.68
C LEU A 138 19.48 11.87 -15.34
N ARG A 139 19.34 12.97 -14.59
CA ARG A 139 19.69 14.32 -15.09
C ARG A 139 21.20 14.49 -15.17
N LEU A 140 21.94 14.06 -14.14
CA LEU A 140 23.39 14.14 -14.11
C LEU A 140 24.03 13.26 -15.18
N GLU A 141 23.53 12.03 -15.38
CA GLU A 141 23.99 11.16 -16.45
C GLU A 141 23.82 11.81 -17.82
N ARG A 142 22.66 12.43 -18.10
CA ARG A 142 22.44 13.17 -19.35
C ARG A 142 23.39 14.35 -19.53
N MET A 143 23.65 15.12 -18.47
CA MET A 143 24.61 16.23 -18.52
C MET A 143 26.05 15.75 -18.75
N ALA A 144 26.45 14.67 -18.08
CA ALA A 144 27.77 14.07 -18.22
C ALA A 144 27.98 13.51 -19.64
N SER A 145 26.98 12.82 -20.20
CA SER A 145 27.03 12.33 -21.59
C SER A 145 27.10 13.48 -22.60
N ALA A 146 26.37 14.58 -22.37
CA ALA A 146 26.45 15.76 -23.24
C ALA A 146 27.84 16.41 -23.19
N ALA A 147 28.39 16.63 -21.99
CA ALA A 147 29.73 17.20 -21.82
C ALA A 147 30.83 16.29 -22.40
N ALA A 148 30.70 14.97 -22.28
CA ALA A 148 31.65 14.02 -22.87
C ALA A 148 31.63 14.07 -24.41
N ASN A 149 30.45 14.20 -25.01
CA ASN A 149 30.30 14.34 -26.46
C ASN A 149 30.87 15.69 -26.96
N GLU A 150 30.65 16.78 -26.23
CA GLU A 150 31.23 18.09 -26.56
C GLU A 150 32.77 18.06 -26.48
N ALA A 151 33.34 17.47 -25.43
CA ALA A 151 34.79 17.34 -25.28
C ALA A 151 35.44 16.46 -26.35
N SER A 152 34.75 15.39 -26.78
CA SER A 152 35.19 14.52 -27.88
C SER A 152 35.18 15.26 -29.22
N GLY A 153 34.11 16.02 -29.50
CA GLY A 153 34.00 16.85 -30.70
C GLY A 153 35.03 17.97 -30.75
N ASP A 154 35.36 18.58 -29.61
CA ASP A 154 36.33 19.67 -29.52
C ASP A 154 37.78 19.18 -29.67
N ARG A 155 38.08 17.95 -29.21
CA ARG A 155 39.34 17.25 -29.51
C ARG A 155 39.48 16.93 -30.99
N ALA A 156 38.46 16.32 -31.59
CA ALA A 156 38.49 15.97 -33.02
C ALA A 156 38.69 17.22 -33.91
N LYS A 157 38.07 18.35 -33.57
CA LYS A 157 38.29 19.63 -34.28
C LYS A 157 39.72 20.17 -34.12
N ARG A 158 40.33 20.03 -32.93
CA ARG A 158 41.73 20.42 -32.70
C ARG A 158 42.70 19.55 -33.48
N ASP A 159 42.48 18.25 -33.50
CA ASP A 159 43.34 17.30 -34.21
C ASP A 159 43.28 17.53 -35.72
N LEU A 160 42.08 17.75 -36.28
CA LEU A 160 41.93 18.14 -37.69
C LEU A 160 42.64 19.47 -38.02
N ARG A 161 42.58 20.46 -37.11
CA ARG A 161 43.23 21.75 -37.32
C ARG A 161 44.76 21.65 -37.23
N ALA A 162 45.29 20.77 -36.38
CA ALA A 162 46.72 20.48 -36.29
C ALA A 162 47.23 19.78 -37.56
N ILE A 163 46.48 18.81 -38.08
CA ILE A 163 46.82 18.10 -39.34
C ILE A 163 46.82 19.05 -40.54
N ALA A 164 45.81 19.93 -40.65
CA ALA A 164 45.73 20.93 -41.70
C ALA A 164 46.87 21.97 -41.62
N SER A 165 47.29 22.33 -40.40
CA SER A 165 48.43 23.22 -40.16
C SER A 165 49.77 22.57 -40.57
N SER A 166 49.95 21.26 -40.34
CA SER A 166 51.18 20.56 -40.73
C SER A 166 51.27 20.30 -42.24
N ALA A 167 50.14 20.13 -42.93
CA ALA A 167 50.10 19.95 -44.38
C ALA A 167 50.39 21.24 -45.17
N SER A 168 50.35 22.40 -44.51
CA SER A 168 50.60 23.72 -45.13
C SER A 168 52.06 24.17 -45.02
N ALA A 169 52.95 23.37 -44.42
CA ALA A 169 54.31 23.76 -44.03
C ALA A 169 55.44 23.15 -44.88
N GLU A 170 55.15 22.45 -45.98
CA GLU A 170 56.13 22.20 -47.04
C GLU A 170 55.58 22.77 -48.35
N PRO A 171 56.25 23.76 -48.93
CA PRO A 171 57.23 23.41 -49.94
C PRO A 171 58.52 24.26 -49.93
N THR A 172 59.51 23.70 -50.63
CA THR A 172 60.84 24.18 -51.04
C THR A 172 61.98 24.14 -50.03
#